data_AF-A0A1F3X6L0-F1
#
_entry.id   AF-A0A1F3X6L0-F1
#
_cell.length_a   1.000
_cell.length_b   1.000
_cell.length_c   1.000
_cell.angle_alpha   90.00
_cell.angle_beta   90.00
_cell.angle_gamma   90.00
#
_symmetry.space_group_name_H-M   'P 1'
#
loop_
_entity.id
_entity.type
_entity.pdbx_description
1 polymer ?
#
loop_
_entity_poly.entity_id
_entity_poly.type
_entity_poly.pdbx_seq_one_letter_code
_entity_poly.pdbx_strand_id
1 'polypeptide(L)'
;MRAALLITTTFLALPATAEIYKYVDENGRITYTNVPKRGAKKLDLDPLSAAKTRNNIGPASFPKVDNQTQKKRDDQRKQLLQEELAAEEKLFADSKTALKEGEAQRLGDEARNYPKYLDRIKKLKDNITQHEKNIEALKKELGEFK
;
A
#
# COMPACT_ATOMS: atom_id res chain seq x y z
N MET A 1 -27.78 -0.81 -50.97
CA MET A 1 -27.05 0.10 -50.04
C MET A 1 -27.83 0.13 -48.72
N ARG A 2 -27.24 -0.34 -47.62
CA ARG A 2 -27.81 -0.18 -46.27
C ARG A 2 -26.66 0.24 -45.36
N ALA A 3 -26.65 1.52 -45.01
CA ALA A 3 -25.68 2.11 -44.09
C ALA A 3 -26.01 1.62 -42.68
N ALA A 4 -25.05 0.95 -42.03
CA ALA A 4 -25.13 0.61 -40.62
C ALA A 4 -24.50 1.75 -39.81
N LEU A 5 -25.36 2.49 -39.09
CA LEU A 5 -25.01 3.59 -38.20
C LEU A 5 -24.43 3.02 -36.90
N LEU A 6 -23.12 3.22 -36.68
CA LEU A 6 -22.44 2.88 -35.43
C LEU A 6 -22.77 3.95 -34.38
N ILE A 7 -23.59 3.59 -33.39
CA ILE A 7 -23.92 4.44 -32.25
C ILE A 7 -22.80 4.31 -31.22
N THR A 8 -21.98 5.34 -31.10
CA THR A 8 -20.99 5.51 -30.02
C THR A 8 -21.69 5.99 -28.76
N THR A 9 -21.90 5.09 -27.80
CA THR A 9 -22.39 5.44 -26.45
C THR A 9 -21.27 6.04 -25.62
N THR A 10 -21.28 7.36 -25.48
CA THR A 10 -20.42 8.10 -24.54
C THR A 10 -20.99 7.97 -23.13
N PHE A 11 -20.25 7.33 -22.22
CA PHE A 11 -20.63 7.24 -20.80
C PHE A 11 -20.32 8.57 -20.11
N LEU A 12 -21.36 9.31 -19.71
CA LEU A 12 -21.21 10.59 -18.99
C LEU A 12 -20.97 10.29 -17.50
N ALA A 13 -19.73 10.47 -17.03
CA ALA A 13 -19.41 10.33 -15.61
C ALA A 13 -19.95 11.54 -14.84
N LEU A 14 -20.88 11.30 -13.90
CA LEU A 14 -21.36 12.34 -12.99
C LEU A 14 -20.26 12.64 -11.94
N PRO A 15 -20.00 13.92 -11.62
CA PRO A 15 -19.07 14.27 -10.56
C PRO A 15 -19.64 13.83 -9.20
N ALA A 16 -18.87 13.04 -8.45
CA ALA A 16 -19.21 12.68 -7.07
C ALA A 16 -18.84 13.84 -6.15
N THR A 17 -19.84 14.62 -5.71
CA THR A 17 -19.63 15.68 -4.72
C THR A 17 -19.66 15.09 -3.32
N ALA A 18 -18.52 15.06 -2.64
CA ALA A 18 -18.42 14.61 -1.25
C ALA A 18 -18.63 15.80 -0.30
N GLU A 19 -19.82 15.90 0.29
CA GLU A 19 -20.13 16.95 1.28
C GLU A 19 -19.58 16.57 2.67
N ILE A 20 -18.87 17.49 3.32
CA ILE A 20 -18.32 17.30 4.67
C ILE A 20 -19.07 18.20 5.65
N TYR A 21 -19.45 17.64 6.80
CA TYR A 21 -20.17 18.33 7.85
C TYR A 21 -19.32 18.44 9.12
N LYS A 22 -19.35 19.61 9.76
CA LYS A 22 -18.71 19.86 11.05
C LYS A 22 -19.76 19.90 12.15
N TYR A 23 -19.61 19.03 13.14
CA TYR A 23 -20.40 19.03 14.36
C TYR A 23 -19.55 19.52 15.53
N VAL A 24 -20.13 20.37 16.39
CA VAL A 24 -19.53 20.79 17.66
C VAL A 24 -20.49 20.36 18.75
N ASP A 25 -20.03 19.54 19.70
CA ASP A 25 -20.84 19.09 20.82
C ASP A 25 -20.87 20.10 21.98
N GLU A 26 -21.65 19.78 23.02
CA GLU A 26 -21.79 20.60 24.23
C GLU A 26 -20.48 20.79 25.00
N ASN A 27 -19.51 19.90 24.81
CA ASN A 27 -18.17 19.96 25.42
C ASN A 27 -17.15 20.69 24.52
N GLY A 28 -17.59 21.26 23.39
CA GLY A 28 -16.74 21.94 22.42
C GLY A 28 -15.88 21.01 21.54
N ARG A 29 -16.12 19.69 21.55
CA ARG A 29 -15.39 18.74 20.69
C ARG A 29 -15.91 18.82 19.26
N ILE A 30 -14.98 18.89 18.32
CA ILE A 30 -15.26 19.00 16.90
C ILE A 30 -15.19 17.61 16.25
N THR A 31 -16.22 17.23 15.51
CA THR A 31 -16.23 16.01 14.70
C THR A 31 -16.59 16.33 13.25
N TYR A 32 -15.80 15.81 12.32
CA TYR A 32 -16.08 15.88 10.89
C TYR A 32 -16.70 14.57 10.41
N THR A 33 -17.78 14.65 9.63
CA THR A 33 -18.49 13.48 9.11
C THR A 33 -18.97 13.74 7.68
N ASN A 34 -19.08 12.67 6.90
CA ASN A 34 -19.67 12.67 5.55
C ASN A 34 -21.19 12.40 5.57
N VAL A 35 -21.81 12.29 6.75
CA VAL A 35 -23.25 12.02 6.90
C VAL A 35 -23.94 13.25 7.53
N PRO A 36 -25.06 13.73 6.96
CA PRO A 36 -25.79 14.86 7.53
C PRO A 36 -26.30 14.50 8.93
N LYS A 37 -25.94 15.33 9.92
CA LYS A 37 -26.33 15.16 11.32
C LYS A 37 -27.05 16.41 11.81
N ARG A 38 -28.12 16.25 12.59
CA ARG A 38 -28.85 17.36 13.21
C ARG A 38 -27.90 18.20 14.08
N GLY A 39 -27.79 19.49 13.77
CA GLY A 39 -26.86 20.41 14.44
C GLY A 39 -25.46 20.50 13.84
N ALA A 40 -25.12 19.70 12.82
CA ALA A 40 -23.88 19.85 12.07
C ALA A 40 -24.01 20.92 10.99
N LYS A 41 -22.96 21.73 10.80
CA LYS A 41 -22.88 22.72 9.72
C LYS A 41 -22.16 22.11 8.53
N LYS A 42 -22.76 22.20 7.33
CA LYS A 42 -22.09 21.84 6.07
C LYS A 42 -20.88 22.75 5.86
N LEU A 43 -19.74 22.15 5.53
CA LEU A 43 -18.53 22.87 5.17
C LEU A 43 -18.47 23.01 3.66
N ASP A 44 -18.56 24.25 3.18
CA ASP A 44 -18.12 24.58 1.83
C ASP A 44 -16.61 24.75 1.87
N LEU A 45 -15.91 23.77 1.29
CA LEU A 45 -14.47 23.83 1.11
C LEU A 45 -14.20 24.47 -0.24
N ASP A 46 -13.42 25.54 -0.24
CA ASP A 46 -12.88 26.09 -1.48
C ASP A 46 -12.07 25.00 -2.22
N PRO A 47 -12.09 24.98 -3.57
CA PRO A 47 -11.19 24.10 -4.31
C PRO A 47 -9.77 24.34 -3.82
N LEU A 48 -9.01 23.26 -3.60
CA LEU A 48 -7.63 23.32 -3.12
C LEU A 48 -6.81 24.22 -4.04
N SER A 49 -6.76 25.51 -3.73
CA SER A 49 -5.72 26.40 -4.21
C SER A 49 -4.42 25.81 -3.69
N ALA A 50 -3.41 25.68 -4.54
CA ALA A 50 -2.08 25.23 -4.15
C ALA A 50 -1.54 26.18 -3.06
N ALA A 51 -1.91 25.89 -1.82
CA ALA A 51 -1.62 26.72 -0.68
C ALA A 51 -0.11 26.70 -0.50
N LYS A 52 0.51 27.89 -0.44
CA LYS A 52 1.82 28.07 0.17
C LYS A 52 1.86 27.21 1.42
N THR A 53 2.91 26.39 1.54
CA THR A 53 3.25 25.62 2.74
C THR A 53 3.20 26.54 3.96
N ARG A 54 2.03 26.57 4.62
CA ARG A 54 1.93 27.14 5.95
C ARG A 54 2.60 26.12 6.84
N ASN A 55 3.74 26.49 7.40
CA ASN A 55 4.34 25.76 8.51
C ASN A 55 3.31 25.74 9.64
N ASN A 56 2.47 24.70 9.67
CA ASN A 56 1.57 24.42 10.77
C ASN A 56 2.44 24.04 11.96
N ILE A 57 2.92 25.05 12.66
CA ILE A 57 3.43 24.90 14.02
C ILE A 57 2.17 24.54 14.82
N GLY A 58 2.01 23.25 15.13
CA GLY A 58 0.94 22.78 16.01
C GLY A 58 0.91 23.57 17.32
N PRO A 59 -0.16 23.49 18.11
CA PRO A 59 -0.29 24.27 19.35
C PRO A 59 0.98 24.14 20.19
N ALA A 60 1.54 25.27 20.63
CA ALA A 60 2.84 25.34 21.31
C ALA A 60 2.95 24.43 22.55
N SER A 61 1.80 24.00 23.08
CA SER A 61 1.65 23.14 24.25
C SER A 61 1.44 21.65 23.92
N PHE A 62 1.65 21.20 22.68
CA PHE A 62 1.58 19.78 22.35
C PHE A 62 2.87 19.05 22.81
N PRO A 63 2.77 17.91 23.52
CA PRO A 63 3.95 17.16 23.95
C PRO A 63 4.82 16.73 22.77
N LYS A 64 6.09 17.13 22.76
CA LYS A 64 7.07 16.65 21.78
C LYS A 64 7.69 15.37 22.31
N VAL A 65 7.81 14.35 21.44
CA VAL A 65 8.62 13.17 21.74
C VAL A 65 10.07 13.62 21.85
N ASP A 66 10.76 13.17 22.89
CA ASP A 66 12.17 13.50 23.10
C ASP A 66 13.07 12.82 22.05
N ASN A 67 14.21 13.44 21.75
CA ASN A 67 15.14 12.95 20.72
C ASN A 67 15.70 11.57 21.05
N GLN A 68 15.85 11.22 22.34
CA GLN A 68 16.38 9.92 22.75
C GLN A 68 15.36 8.80 22.44
N THR A 69 14.07 9.05 22.68
CA THR A 69 12.98 8.14 22.32
C THR A 69 12.83 8.02 20.81
N GLN A 70 12.98 9.11 20.06
CA GLN A 70 12.99 9.04 18.58
C GLN A 70 14.10 8.14 18.08
N LYS A 71 15.35 8.39 18.52
CA LYS A 71 16.51 7.60 18.10
C LYS A 71 16.38 6.12 18.46
N LYS A 72 15.91 5.80 19.68
CA LYS A 72 15.67 4.41 20.09
C LYS A 72 14.69 3.69 19.16
N ARG A 73 13.62 4.37 18.73
CA ARG A 73 12.65 3.78 17.79
C ARG A 73 13.24 3.60 16.40
N ASP A 74 14.04 4.55 15.93
CA ASP A 74 14.71 4.44 14.64
C ASP A 74 15.72 3.28 14.64
N ASP A 75 16.51 3.14 15.71
CA ASP A 75 17.44 2.03 15.91
C ASP A 75 16.71 0.68 15.93
N GLN A 76 15.59 0.58 16.67
CA GLN A 76 14.74 -0.62 16.71
C GLN A 76 14.14 -0.94 15.34
N ARG A 77 13.65 0.07 14.62
CA ARG A 77 13.09 -0.10 13.27
C ARG A 77 14.17 -0.62 12.31
N LYS A 78 15.37 -0.06 12.40
CA LYS A 78 16.50 -0.50 11.57
C LYS A 78 16.87 -1.96 11.87
N GLN A 79 16.92 -2.35 13.13
CA GLN A 79 17.16 -3.75 13.52
C GLN A 79 16.09 -4.68 12.97
N LEU A 80 14.81 -4.34 13.12
CA LEU A 80 13.70 -5.12 12.59
C LEU A 80 13.79 -5.28 11.06
N LEU A 81 14.06 -4.21 10.32
CA LEU A 81 14.24 -4.27 8.87
C LEU A 81 15.45 -5.14 8.46
N GLN A 82 16.51 -5.15 9.26
CA GLN A 82 17.68 -6.03 9.01
C GLN A 82 17.34 -7.51 9.25
N GLU A 83 16.56 -7.82 10.30
CA GLU A 83 16.08 -9.17 10.57
C GLU A 83 15.14 -9.67 9.47
N GLU A 84 14.20 -8.82 9.04
CA GLU A 84 13.30 -9.10 7.91
C GLU A 84 14.09 -9.33 6.62
N LEU A 85 15.12 -8.52 6.35
CA LEU A 85 15.97 -8.70 5.18
C LEU A 85 16.69 -10.05 5.21
N ALA A 86 17.25 -10.44 6.36
CA ALA A 86 17.93 -11.72 6.50
C ALA A 86 16.97 -12.91 6.33
N ALA A 87 15.75 -12.80 6.85
CA ALA A 87 14.71 -13.80 6.66
C ALA A 87 14.31 -13.91 5.17
N GLU A 88 14.14 -12.79 4.49
CA GLU A 88 13.74 -12.75 3.07
C GLU A 88 14.85 -13.29 2.16
N GLU A 89 16.12 -12.97 2.43
CA GLU A 89 17.27 -13.53 1.70
C GLU A 89 17.35 -15.06 1.85
N LYS A 90 17.02 -15.60 3.03
CA LYS A 90 16.90 -17.04 3.24
C LYS A 90 15.74 -17.63 2.44
N LEU A 91 14.54 -17.03 2.51
CA LEU A 91 13.36 -17.50 1.76
C LEU A 91 13.59 -17.48 0.24
N PHE A 92 14.33 -16.48 -0.26
CA PHE A 92 14.75 -16.41 -1.65
C PHE A 92 15.68 -17.56 -2.04
N ALA A 93 16.66 -17.89 -1.20
CA ALA A 93 17.56 -19.04 -1.42
C ALA A 93 16.80 -20.37 -1.38
N ASP A 94 15.88 -20.53 -0.43
CA ASP A 94 15.03 -21.72 -0.31
C ASP A 94 14.12 -21.85 -1.55
N SER A 95 13.56 -20.74 -2.04
CA SER A 95 12.71 -20.72 -3.25
C SER A 95 13.48 -21.10 -4.51
N LYS A 96 14.75 -20.69 -4.64
CA LYS A 96 15.63 -21.13 -5.73
C LYS A 96 15.88 -22.64 -5.68
N THR A 97 16.09 -23.17 -4.49
CA THR A 97 16.26 -24.62 -4.27
C THR A 97 14.99 -25.37 -4.65
N ALA A 98 13.83 -24.88 -4.19
CA ALA A 98 12.53 -25.47 -4.51
C ALA A 98 12.23 -25.46 -6.02
N LEU A 99 12.61 -24.40 -6.75
CA LEU A 99 12.50 -24.38 -8.21
C LEU A 99 13.39 -25.46 -8.85
N LYS A 100 14.66 -25.54 -8.44
CA LYS A 100 15.61 -26.52 -8.99
C LYS A 100 15.13 -27.95 -8.75
N GLU A 101 14.67 -28.27 -7.55
CA GLU A 101 14.08 -29.57 -7.21
C GLU A 101 12.79 -29.81 -7.98
N GLY A 102 11.95 -28.79 -8.09
CA GLY A 102 10.68 -28.83 -8.79
C GLY A 102 10.82 -29.05 -10.30
N GLU A 103 11.89 -28.55 -10.92
CA GLU A 103 12.21 -28.79 -12.34
C GLU A 103 12.83 -30.18 -12.55
N ALA A 104 13.61 -30.69 -11.58
CA ALA A 104 14.22 -32.00 -11.65
C ALA A 104 13.22 -33.15 -11.46
N GLN A 105 12.17 -32.94 -10.65
CA GLN A 105 11.18 -33.97 -10.32
C GLN A 105 9.78 -33.57 -10.80
N ARG A 106 9.16 -34.46 -11.58
CA ARG A 106 7.72 -34.39 -11.90
C ARG A 106 6.94 -35.18 -10.86
N LEU A 107 5.87 -34.59 -10.32
CA LEU A 107 5.08 -35.20 -9.26
C LEU A 107 3.85 -35.94 -9.82
N GLY A 108 3.70 -37.22 -9.50
CA GLY A 108 2.47 -38.00 -9.73
C GLY A 108 1.90 -37.86 -11.15
N ASP A 109 0.64 -37.41 -11.24
CA ASP A 109 -0.09 -37.25 -12.51
C ASP A 109 0.49 -36.19 -13.46
N GLU A 110 1.48 -35.39 -13.04
CA GLU A 110 2.14 -34.39 -13.90
C GLU A 110 2.85 -35.02 -15.11
N ALA A 111 3.28 -36.28 -15.01
CA ALA A 111 3.84 -37.01 -16.15
C ALA A 111 2.80 -37.21 -17.28
N ARG A 112 1.52 -37.30 -16.92
CA ARG A 112 0.39 -37.43 -17.85
C ARG A 112 -0.26 -36.08 -18.16
N ASN A 113 -0.21 -35.14 -17.22
CA ASN A 113 -0.83 -33.82 -17.33
C ASN A 113 0.24 -32.71 -17.28
N TYR A 114 0.88 -32.49 -18.42
CA TYR A 114 1.96 -31.52 -18.59
C TYR A 114 1.57 -30.06 -18.23
N PRO A 115 0.35 -29.56 -18.52
CA PRO A 115 -0.08 -28.25 -18.06
C PRO A 115 0.06 -28.01 -16.54
N LYS A 116 -0.25 -29.01 -15.71
CA LYS A 116 -0.10 -28.88 -14.24
C LYS A 116 1.35 -28.66 -13.82
N TYR A 117 2.29 -29.33 -14.49
CA TYR A 117 3.72 -29.12 -14.27
C TYR A 117 4.12 -27.67 -14.61
N LEU A 118 3.68 -27.16 -15.76
CA LEU A 118 3.98 -25.79 -16.18
C LEU A 118 3.46 -24.76 -15.17
N ASP A 119 2.23 -24.94 -14.68
CA ASP A 119 1.65 -24.06 -13.66
C ASP A 119 2.44 -24.10 -12.34
N ARG A 120 2.90 -25.28 -11.92
CA ARG A 120 3.73 -25.42 -10.72
C ARG A 120 5.07 -24.72 -10.89
N ILE A 121 5.78 -24.96 -11.99
CA ILE A 121 7.05 -24.29 -12.28
C ILE A 121 6.88 -22.77 -12.36
N LYS A 122 5.80 -22.31 -12.98
CA LYS A 122 5.47 -20.89 -13.04
C LYS A 122 5.30 -20.29 -11.64
N LYS A 123 4.52 -20.93 -10.76
CA LYS A 123 4.35 -20.47 -9.37
C LYS A 123 5.69 -20.41 -8.61
N LEU A 124 6.57 -21.38 -8.80
CA LEU A 124 7.89 -21.39 -8.16
C LEU A 124 8.75 -20.22 -8.66
N LYS A 125 8.69 -19.90 -9.96
CA LYS A 125 9.38 -18.72 -10.53
C LYS A 125 8.78 -17.41 -10.02
N ASP A 126 7.45 -17.32 -9.97
CA ASP A 126 6.75 -16.13 -9.45
C ASP A 126 7.12 -15.87 -7.98
N ASN A 127 7.25 -16.92 -7.16
CA ASN A 127 7.71 -16.80 -5.76
C ASN A 127 9.13 -16.23 -5.67
N ILE A 128 10.07 -16.72 -6.49
CA ILE A 128 11.44 -16.19 -6.53
C ILE A 128 11.42 -14.69 -6.86
N THR A 129 10.67 -14.28 -7.88
CA THR A 129 10.55 -12.87 -8.26
C THR A 129 9.91 -12.03 -7.17
N GLN A 130 8.96 -12.58 -6.42
CA GLN A 130 8.35 -11.87 -5.29
C GLN A 130 9.38 -11.63 -4.17
N HIS A 131 10.12 -12.66 -3.76
CA HIS A 131 11.14 -12.53 -2.73
C HIS A 131 12.27 -11.57 -3.14
N GLU A 132 12.68 -11.59 -4.42
CA GLU A 132 13.66 -10.65 -4.97
C GLU A 132 13.20 -9.19 -4.83
N LYS A 133 11.95 -8.89 -5.21
CA LYS A 133 11.37 -7.55 -5.07
C LYS A 133 11.27 -7.11 -3.61
N ASN A 134 10.92 -8.02 -2.71
CA ASN A 134 10.85 -7.73 -1.28
C ASN A 134 12.24 -7.37 -0.73
N ILE A 135 13.28 -8.12 -1.11
CA ILE A 135 14.68 -7.82 -0.75
C ILE A 135 15.09 -6.43 -1.24
N GLU A 136 14.76 -6.07 -2.48
CA GLU A 136 15.05 -4.75 -3.03
C GLU A 136 14.34 -3.64 -2.27
N ALA A 137 13.06 -3.82 -1.92
CA ALA A 137 12.29 -2.87 -1.14
C ALA A 137 12.88 -2.66 0.25
N LEU A 138 13.22 -3.74 0.96
CA LEU A 138 13.84 -3.69 2.28
C LEU A 138 15.22 -3.01 2.24
N LYS A 139 16.04 -3.30 1.21
CA LYS A 139 17.34 -2.63 1.00
C LYS A 139 17.17 -1.14 0.77
N LYS A 140 16.14 -0.73 0.03
CA LYS A 140 15.82 0.68 -0.19
C LYS A 140 15.41 1.36 1.12
N GLU A 141 14.51 0.77 1.89
CA GLU A 141 14.08 1.31 3.19
C GLU A 141 15.25 1.44 4.17
N LEU A 142 16.14 0.45 4.22
CA LEU A 142 17.36 0.53 5.03
C LEU A 142 18.31 1.65 4.57
N GLY A 143 18.33 1.97 3.28
CA GLY A 143 19.10 3.07 2.72
C GLY A 143 18.58 4.47 3.03
N GLU A 144 17.31 4.60 3.47
CA GLU A 144 16.72 5.88 3.88
C GLU A 144 17.21 6.36 5.26
N PHE A 145 17.77 5.46 6.08
CA PHE A 145 18.38 5.81 7.36
C PHE A 145 19.74 6.48 7.12
N LYS A 146 19.82 7.81 7.35
CA LYS A 146 21.05 8.61 7.28
C LYS A 146 21.77 8.67 8.63
#